data_AF-A0A3A8FQ23-F1
#
_entry.id   AF-A0A3A8FQ23-F1
#
_cell.length_a   1.000
_cell.length_b   1.000
_cell.length_c   1.000
_cell.angle_alpha   90.00
_cell.angle_beta   90.00
_cell.angle_gamma   90.00
#
_symmetry.space_group_name_H-M   'P 1'
#
loop_
_entity.id
_entity.type
_entity.pdbx_description
1 polymer ?
#
loop_
_entity_poly.entity_id
_entity_poly.type
_entity_poly.pdbx_seq_one_letter_code
_entity_poly.pdbx_strand_id
1 'polypeptide(L)'
;MPATIVNVSMQDGELTARIRWSAESKSLPGEVEVLSYDGTEKITAGERLSPKAGEEVEVKLSGAVQEPWETGWAQRLVVREAQGRELASQPYDVSLACEDEKTCQLTAAPGISASREVLHVSNALQKTLGAIEKEMGTKQFDLVREVARREPSLYGEALSYAHGLIKIGPAEGCQCSWEASYSRTNSSGTSLGAAHNLYSRPLSQNKPSNARLTTQGSSRVTLTLHCTSLASILTQEFGIRQPGGLVKPVRMLQPVYSTCAGTCSGRFSHFGRITGKATAQSTTPFPPPTIPNASAMEQSKYHLGNGLSPLLNETRYAPTGDQEFDRGIATHNAGSGSGYVQTSGEAFHAYNGNASTWQPYGRAQGNYAIAVQGVAVCPGGGLSPIGRAFDIQSTYTLPENEVDSMEKSVQDFFSIL
;
A
#
# COMPACT_ATOMS: atom_id res chain seq x y z
N MET A 1 2.96 11.57 12.48
CA MET A 1 3.65 11.75 11.20
C MET A 1 3.49 13.19 10.74
N PRO A 2 4.54 13.82 10.19
CA PRO A 2 4.48 15.18 9.64
C PRO A 2 3.58 15.27 8.41
N ALA A 3 3.64 14.25 7.56
CA ALA A 3 2.94 14.17 6.28
C ALA A 3 2.23 12.81 6.14
N THR A 4 1.14 12.77 5.38
CA THR A 4 0.46 11.53 5.00
C THR A 4 -0.05 11.68 3.58
N ILE A 5 0.42 10.83 2.66
CA ILE A 5 -0.09 10.79 1.29
C ILE A 5 -1.44 10.06 1.32
N VAL A 6 -2.52 10.79 1.10
CA VAL A 6 -3.89 10.29 1.27
C VAL A 6 -4.46 9.72 -0.02
N ASN A 7 -4.03 10.25 -1.16
CA ASN A 7 -4.47 9.81 -2.48
C ASN A 7 -3.40 10.10 -3.53
N VAL A 8 -3.34 9.25 -4.55
CA VAL A 8 -2.53 9.41 -5.76
C VAL A 8 -3.41 9.06 -6.95
N SER A 9 -3.51 9.97 -7.92
CA SER A 9 -4.35 9.80 -9.11
C SER A 9 -3.79 10.56 -10.30
N MET A 10 -4.23 10.25 -11.51
CA MET A 10 -3.97 11.09 -12.68
C MET A 10 -5.12 12.09 -12.86
N GLN A 11 -4.80 13.37 -13.01
CA GLN A 11 -5.77 14.42 -13.38
C GLN A 11 -5.17 15.26 -14.50
N ASP A 12 -5.91 15.43 -15.59
CA ASP A 12 -5.47 16.21 -16.75
C ASP A 12 -4.12 15.76 -17.35
N GLY A 13 -3.78 14.47 -17.19
CA GLY A 13 -2.50 13.91 -17.63
C GLY A 13 -1.33 14.14 -16.66
N GLU A 14 -1.58 14.70 -15.48
CA GLU A 14 -0.57 14.96 -14.44
C GLU A 14 -0.81 14.09 -13.21
N LEU A 15 0.27 13.65 -12.57
CA LEU A 15 0.16 12.94 -11.30
C LEU A 15 -0.26 13.93 -10.22
N THR A 16 -1.40 13.67 -9.61
CA THR A 16 -1.95 14.49 -8.53
C THR A 16 -1.90 13.70 -7.23
N ALA A 17 -1.16 14.24 -6.26
CA ALA A 17 -1.05 13.70 -4.92
C ALA A 17 -1.78 14.59 -3.92
N ARG A 18 -2.59 13.98 -3.06
CA ARG A 18 -3.18 14.66 -1.91
C ARG A 18 -2.38 14.34 -0.67
N ILE A 19 -1.92 15.37 0.04
CA ILE A 19 -1.09 15.24 1.23
C ILE A 19 -1.78 15.91 2.40
N ARG A 20 -1.95 15.17 3.49
CA ARG A 20 -2.45 15.69 4.77
C ARG A 20 -1.28 15.95 5.70
N TRP A 21 -1.20 17.16 6.22
CA TRP A 21 -0.17 17.56 7.18
C TRP A 21 -0.62 17.36 8.62
N SER A 22 0.33 17.10 9.52
CA SER A 22 0.09 17.02 10.96
C SER A 22 -0.58 18.28 11.50
N ALA A 23 -1.56 18.12 12.39
CA ALA A 23 -2.14 19.24 13.13
C ALA A 23 -1.19 19.82 14.19
N GLU A 24 -0.10 19.11 14.53
CA GLU A 24 0.89 19.53 15.51
C GLU A 24 2.01 20.33 14.81
N SER A 25 1.97 21.66 14.87
CA SER A 25 2.92 22.54 14.16
C SER A 25 4.39 22.26 14.47
N LYS A 26 4.73 21.82 15.68
CA LYS A 26 6.09 21.47 16.09
C LYS A 26 6.66 20.26 15.34
N SER A 27 5.81 19.46 14.70
CA SER A 27 6.20 18.29 13.92
C SER A 27 6.40 18.57 12.44
N LEU A 28 6.17 19.81 11.99
CA LEU A 28 6.25 20.19 10.59
C LEU A 28 7.59 20.89 10.26
N PRO A 29 8.27 20.49 9.19
CA PRO A 29 9.40 21.25 8.66
C PRO A 29 8.94 22.52 7.95
N GLY A 30 9.86 23.48 7.77
CA GLY A 30 9.57 24.74 7.08
C GLY A 30 9.35 24.58 5.58
N GLU A 31 10.04 23.62 4.94
CA GLU A 31 9.92 23.32 3.52
C GLU A 31 10.12 21.82 3.28
N VAL A 32 9.39 21.30 2.30
CA VAL A 32 9.46 19.91 1.84
C VAL A 32 9.46 19.86 0.31
N GLU A 33 10.03 18.79 -0.22
CA GLU A 33 9.94 18.41 -1.62
C GLU A 33 9.04 17.18 -1.76
N VAL A 34 8.07 17.24 -2.66
CA VAL A 34 7.27 16.08 -3.08
C VAL A 34 7.82 15.61 -4.40
N LEU A 35 8.41 14.42 -4.42
CA LEU A 35 9.13 13.88 -5.56
C LEU A 35 8.48 12.60 -6.07
N SER A 36 8.49 12.46 -7.40
CA SER A 36 8.12 11.25 -8.10
C SER A 36 9.37 10.51 -8.56
N TYR A 37 9.42 9.21 -8.30
CA TYR A 37 10.46 8.29 -8.74
C TYR A 37 9.83 7.26 -9.70
N ASP A 38 10.47 7.04 -10.84
CA ASP A 38 10.05 5.98 -11.77
C ASP A 38 10.45 4.57 -11.26
N GLY A 39 10.08 3.53 -12.00
CA GLY A 39 10.41 2.14 -11.65
C GLY A 39 11.90 1.80 -11.74
N THR A 40 12.77 2.77 -12.08
CA THR A 40 14.23 2.67 -12.03
C THR A 40 14.85 3.51 -10.91
N GLU A 41 14.03 4.03 -10.00
CA GLU A 41 14.42 4.93 -8.89
C GLU A 41 15.03 6.25 -9.37
N LYS A 42 14.72 6.68 -10.60
CA LYS A 42 15.10 7.98 -11.11
C LYS A 42 14.01 9.00 -10.80
N ILE A 43 14.41 10.16 -10.28
CA ILE A 43 13.49 11.29 -10.04
C ILE A 43 12.98 11.80 -11.39
N THR A 44 11.66 11.85 -11.56
CA THR A 44 11.01 12.31 -12.80
C THR A 44 10.34 13.68 -12.65
N ALA A 45 9.83 14.01 -11.47
CA ALA A 45 9.20 15.28 -11.16
C ALA A 45 9.34 15.63 -9.68
N GLY A 46 9.19 16.91 -9.36
CA GLY A 46 9.24 17.39 -7.99
C GLY A 46 8.59 18.76 -7.81
N GLU A 47 7.94 18.97 -6.67
CA GLU A 47 7.36 20.26 -6.28
C GLU A 47 7.76 20.61 -4.84
N ARG A 48 8.02 21.89 -4.58
CA ARG A 48 8.35 22.40 -3.24
C ARG A 48 7.15 23.01 -2.57
N LEU A 49 6.96 22.70 -1.30
CA LEU A 49 5.81 23.13 -0.52
C LEU A 49 6.25 23.58 0.86
N SER A 50 5.49 24.48 1.46
CA SER A 50 5.59 24.83 2.88
C SER A 50 4.42 24.22 3.64
N PRO A 51 4.63 23.18 4.46
CA PRO A 51 3.56 22.54 5.23
C PRO A 51 2.83 23.50 6.15
N LYS A 52 1.51 23.35 6.23
CA LYS A 52 0.66 24.08 7.17
C LYS A 52 -0.09 23.10 8.06
N ALA A 53 -0.14 23.42 9.36
CA ALA A 53 -0.65 22.49 10.37
C ALA A 53 -2.13 22.13 10.14
N GLY A 54 -2.40 20.83 9.99
CA GLY A 54 -3.73 20.27 9.81
C GLY A 54 -4.33 20.49 8.41
N GLU A 55 -3.57 21.04 7.47
CA GLU A 55 -4.05 21.30 6.11
C GLU A 55 -3.91 20.06 5.22
N GLU A 56 -4.84 19.92 4.27
CA GLU A 56 -4.70 19.02 3.13
C GLU A 56 -4.35 19.84 1.90
N VAL A 57 -3.27 19.46 1.23
CA VAL A 57 -2.80 20.12 0.02
C VAL A 57 -2.85 19.12 -1.13
N GLU A 58 -3.28 19.61 -2.30
CA GLU A 58 -3.20 18.88 -3.55
C GLU A 58 -2.00 19.38 -4.35
N VAL A 59 -1.17 18.45 -4.81
CA VAL A 59 0.09 18.72 -5.49
C VAL A 59 0.03 18.06 -6.84
N LYS A 60 0.18 18.84 -7.91
CA LYS A 60 0.28 18.34 -9.28
C LYS A 60 1.75 18.25 -9.67
N LEU A 61 2.18 17.08 -10.12
CA LEU A 61 3.55 16.79 -10.54
C LEU A 61 3.54 16.53 -12.04
N SER A 62 3.68 17.61 -12.82
CA SER A 62 3.78 17.54 -14.27
C SER A 62 5.01 16.72 -14.67
N GLY A 63 4.83 15.73 -15.54
CA GLY A 63 5.91 14.85 -15.97
C GLY A 63 6.35 13.79 -14.96
N ALA A 64 5.60 13.56 -13.87
CA ALA A 64 5.88 12.50 -12.92
C ALA A 64 5.82 11.10 -13.56
N VAL A 65 4.79 10.84 -14.36
CA VAL A 65 4.61 9.57 -15.06
C VAL A 65 5.07 9.72 -16.50
N GLN A 66 6.25 9.19 -16.81
CA GLN A 66 6.82 9.16 -18.15
C GLN A 66 7.12 7.72 -18.55
N GLU A 67 6.51 7.28 -19.64
CA GLU A 67 6.88 6.04 -20.35
C GLU A 67 6.99 4.80 -19.44
N PRO A 68 5.95 4.46 -18.66
CA PRO A 68 5.98 3.33 -17.71
C PRO A 68 6.23 1.97 -18.37
N TRP A 69 6.02 1.86 -19.68
CA TRP A 69 6.39 0.67 -20.46
C TRP A 69 7.91 0.48 -20.60
N GLU A 70 8.71 1.53 -20.46
CA GLU A 70 10.19 1.46 -20.42
C GLU A 70 10.72 1.38 -18.99
N THR A 71 10.17 2.21 -18.10
CA THR A 71 10.72 2.43 -16.75
C THR A 71 10.09 1.53 -15.68
N GLY A 72 8.91 0.96 -15.96
CA GLY A 72 8.14 0.14 -15.03
C GLY A 72 6.79 0.74 -14.68
N TRP A 73 5.82 -0.14 -14.45
CA TRP A 73 4.44 0.21 -14.10
C TRP A 73 4.26 0.52 -12.60
N ALA A 74 5.15 0.03 -11.74
CA ALA A 74 5.19 0.39 -10.32
C ALA A 74 6.16 1.56 -10.11
N GLN A 75 5.70 2.60 -9.43
CA GLN A 75 6.46 3.83 -9.19
C GLN A 75 6.28 4.29 -7.74
N ARG A 76 7.01 5.33 -7.33
CA ARG A 76 7.05 5.76 -5.92
C ARG A 76 6.94 7.28 -5.79
N LEU A 77 6.06 7.73 -4.91
CA LEU A 77 5.99 9.11 -4.46
C LEU A 77 6.70 9.25 -3.10
N VAL A 78 7.46 10.33 -2.91
CA VAL A 78 8.18 10.62 -1.67
C VAL A 78 7.94 12.06 -1.26
N VAL A 79 7.64 12.28 0.01
CA VAL A 79 7.72 13.59 0.65
C VAL A 79 9.01 13.61 1.45
N ARG A 80 9.91 14.55 1.18
CA ARG A 80 11.18 14.67 1.88
C ARG A 80 11.50 16.09 2.34
N GLU A 81 12.33 16.22 3.35
CA GLU A 81 12.88 17.50 3.78
C GLU A 81 14.08 17.92 2.94
N ALA A 82 14.43 19.21 2.98
CA ALA A 82 15.62 19.74 2.31
C ALA A 82 16.93 19.05 2.73
N GLN A 83 16.98 18.49 3.95
CA GLN A 83 18.13 17.75 4.49
C GLN A 83 18.17 16.29 4.01
N GLY A 84 17.23 15.87 3.18
CA GLY A 84 17.16 14.54 2.57
C GLY A 84 16.34 13.49 3.34
N ARG A 85 15.78 13.85 4.51
CA ARG A 85 14.95 12.94 5.30
C ARG A 85 13.61 12.68 4.63
N GLU A 86 13.28 11.42 4.36
CA GLU A 86 11.94 11.02 3.89
C GLU A 86 10.93 11.10 5.04
N LEU A 87 9.81 11.79 4.81
CA LEU A 87 8.72 11.99 5.76
C LEU A 87 7.55 11.05 5.51
N ALA A 88 7.34 10.71 4.25
CA ALA A 88 6.32 9.77 3.79
C ALA A 88 6.73 9.22 2.43
N SER A 89 6.44 7.94 2.20
CA SER A 89 6.52 7.33 0.88
C SER A 89 5.23 6.59 0.57
N GLN A 90 4.79 6.65 -0.68
CA GLN A 90 3.64 5.91 -1.18
C GLN A 90 3.96 5.38 -2.58
N PRO A 91 4.11 4.06 -2.73
CA PRO A 91 4.10 3.42 -4.03
C PRO A 91 2.79 3.69 -4.77
N TYR A 92 2.82 3.77 -6.08
CA TYR A 92 1.63 3.88 -6.91
C TYR A 92 1.79 3.08 -8.19
N ASP A 93 0.66 2.53 -8.62
CA ASP A 93 0.58 1.66 -9.79
C ASP A 93 0.09 2.50 -10.96
N VAL A 94 0.88 2.53 -12.03
CA VAL A 94 0.53 3.16 -13.30
C VAL A 94 -0.11 2.12 -14.20
N SER A 95 -1.18 2.52 -14.87
CA SER A 95 -1.92 1.66 -15.79
C SER A 95 -2.43 2.46 -16.97
N LEU A 96 -3.15 1.78 -17.87
CA LEU A 96 -3.83 2.40 -19.00
C LEU A 96 -5.34 2.35 -18.79
N ALA A 97 -6.00 3.44 -19.16
CA ALA A 97 -7.43 3.44 -19.45
C ALA A 97 -7.60 3.75 -20.93
N CYS A 98 -8.28 2.86 -21.66
CA CYS A 98 -8.47 3.02 -23.09
C CYS A 98 -9.91 3.44 -23.38
N GLU A 99 -10.05 4.49 -24.19
CA GLU A 99 -11.36 4.94 -24.68
C GLU A 99 -11.86 4.03 -25.81
N ASP A 100 -10.92 3.50 -26.59
CA ASP A 100 -11.15 2.57 -27.69
C ASP A 100 -9.96 1.59 -27.82
N GLU A 101 -10.02 0.67 -28.79
CA GLU A 101 -8.98 -0.35 -29.04
C GLU A 101 -7.66 0.21 -29.63
N LYS A 102 -7.49 1.54 -29.71
CA LYS A 102 -6.31 2.19 -30.29
C LYS A 102 -5.78 3.34 -29.45
N THR A 103 -6.58 3.95 -28.59
CA THR A 103 -6.26 5.17 -27.86
C THR A 103 -6.45 4.96 -26.37
N CYS A 104 -5.37 5.16 -25.62
CA CYS A 104 -5.34 5.04 -24.18
C CYS A 104 -4.76 6.28 -23.52
N GLN A 105 -4.98 6.41 -22.22
CA GLN A 105 -4.38 7.42 -21.36
C GLN A 105 -3.81 6.76 -20.12
N LEU A 106 -2.80 7.40 -19.53
CA LEU A 106 -2.20 6.94 -18.29
C LEU A 106 -3.13 7.19 -17.12
N THR A 107 -3.26 6.18 -16.28
CA THR A 107 -3.93 6.27 -14.97
C THR A 107 -2.93 5.91 -13.88
N ALA A 108 -3.17 6.40 -12.68
CA ALA A 108 -2.41 6.05 -11.50
C ALA A 108 -3.38 5.80 -10.35
N ALA A 109 -3.08 4.80 -9.54
CA ALA A 109 -3.76 4.52 -8.30
C ALA A 109 -2.72 4.30 -7.21
N PRO A 110 -3.06 4.50 -5.92
CA PRO A 110 -2.19 4.06 -4.83
C PRO A 110 -1.80 2.59 -5.05
N GLY A 111 -0.59 2.22 -4.63
CA GLY A 111 -0.02 0.89 -4.81
C GLY A 111 0.57 0.34 -3.51
N ILE A 112 1.30 -0.77 -3.65
CA ILE A 112 2.19 -1.32 -2.61
C ILE A 112 3.61 -1.40 -3.15
N SER A 113 4.59 -1.59 -2.27
CA SER A 113 5.96 -1.77 -2.72
C SER A 113 6.13 -3.21 -3.18
N ALA A 114 6.70 -3.40 -4.37
CA ALA A 114 7.10 -4.72 -4.83
C ALA A 114 8.46 -4.64 -5.54
N SER A 115 9.13 -5.79 -5.66
CA SER A 115 10.33 -5.85 -6.49
C SER A 115 9.97 -5.64 -7.95
N ARG A 116 10.92 -5.15 -8.75
CA ARG A 116 10.71 -4.80 -10.17
C ARG A 116 10.14 -5.96 -11.00
N GLU A 117 10.36 -7.20 -10.58
CA GLU A 117 9.89 -8.41 -11.26
C GLU A 117 8.42 -8.74 -10.99
N VAL A 118 7.76 -8.04 -10.08
CA VAL A 118 6.40 -8.27 -9.65
C VAL A 118 5.46 -7.30 -10.36
N LEU A 119 4.40 -7.84 -10.95
CA LEU A 119 3.35 -7.03 -11.58
C LEU A 119 2.22 -6.76 -10.59
N HIS A 120 1.65 -5.58 -10.71
CA HIS A 120 0.53 -5.14 -9.91
C HIS A 120 -0.78 -5.28 -10.70
N VAL A 121 -1.80 -5.81 -10.04
CA VAL A 121 -3.13 -5.98 -10.62
C VAL A 121 -4.19 -5.50 -9.64
N SER A 122 -5.23 -4.85 -10.15
CA SER A 122 -6.42 -4.52 -9.37
C SER A 122 -7.14 -5.80 -8.96
N ASN A 123 -7.91 -5.72 -7.87
CA ASN A 123 -8.74 -6.85 -7.43
C ASN A 123 -9.77 -7.27 -8.51
N ALA A 124 -10.20 -6.34 -9.36
CA ALA A 124 -11.12 -6.62 -10.46
C ALA A 124 -10.41 -7.41 -11.56
N LEU A 125 -9.21 -6.97 -11.98
CA LEU A 125 -8.41 -7.69 -12.97
C LEU A 125 -8.00 -9.07 -12.44
N GLN A 126 -7.52 -9.17 -11.21
CA GLN A 126 -7.15 -10.44 -10.58
C GLN A 126 -8.30 -11.46 -10.62
N LYS A 127 -9.52 -11.03 -10.30
CA LYS A 127 -10.71 -11.90 -10.34
C LYS A 127 -11.04 -12.36 -11.76
N THR A 128 -10.95 -11.45 -12.73
CA THR A 128 -11.20 -11.76 -14.15
C THR A 128 -10.17 -12.72 -14.71
N LEU A 129 -8.88 -12.50 -14.40
CA LEU A 129 -7.79 -13.40 -14.79
C LEU A 129 -8.01 -14.82 -14.24
N GLY A 130 -8.32 -14.95 -12.95
CA GLY A 130 -8.60 -16.27 -12.36
C GLY A 130 -9.82 -16.99 -12.97
N ALA A 131 -10.82 -16.23 -13.44
CA ALA A 131 -11.95 -16.80 -14.17
C ALA A 131 -11.56 -17.27 -15.58
N ILE A 132 -10.76 -16.48 -16.30
CA ILE A 132 -10.23 -16.83 -17.63
C ILE A 132 -9.38 -18.10 -17.54
N GLU A 133 -8.43 -18.15 -16.60
CA GLU A 133 -7.56 -19.31 -16.41
C GLU A 133 -8.37 -20.60 -16.16
N LYS A 134 -9.40 -20.52 -15.32
CA LYS A 134 -10.29 -21.65 -15.01
C LYS A 134 -11.12 -22.11 -16.20
N GLU A 135 -11.58 -21.19 -17.05
CA GLU A 135 -12.44 -21.49 -18.21
C GLU A 135 -11.63 -21.98 -19.41
N MET A 136 -10.47 -21.36 -19.69
CA MET A 136 -9.68 -21.66 -20.87
C MET A 136 -8.98 -23.02 -20.76
N GLY A 137 -8.58 -23.43 -19.55
CA GLY A 137 -7.83 -24.68 -19.34
C GLY A 137 -6.66 -24.75 -20.33
N THR A 138 -6.51 -25.87 -21.03
CA THR A 138 -5.38 -26.09 -21.98
C THR A 138 -5.48 -25.34 -23.31
N LYS A 139 -6.50 -24.51 -23.51
CA LYS A 139 -6.67 -23.78 -24.77
C LYS A 139 -5.76 -22.56 -24.82
N GLN A 140 -5.35 -22.22 -26.04
CA GLN A 140 -4.69 -20.94 -26.29
C GLN A 140 -5.72 -19.80 -26.20
N PHE A 141 -5.31 -18.68 -25.61
CA PHE A 141 -6.14 -17.49 -25.48
C PHE A 141 -5.30 -16.22 -25.49
N ASP A 142 -5.88 -15.15 -26.04
CA ASP A 142 -5.35 -13.80 -25.94
C ASP A 142 -5.87 -13.19 -24.64
N LEU A 143 -4.96 -12.90 -23.70
CA LEU A 143 -5.31 -12.41 -22.38
C LEU A 143 -6.05 -11.07 -22.45
N VAL A 144 -5.58 -10.14 -23.27
CA VAL A 144 -6.16 -8.80 -23.38
C VAL A 144 -7.57 -8.92 -23.97
N ARG A 145 -7.73 -9.73 -25.02
CA ARG A 145 -9.03 -9.95 -25.67
C ARG A 145 -10.05 -10.65 -24.76
N GLU A 146 -9.62 -11.68 -24.01
CA GLU A 146 -10.51 -12.40 -23.11
C GLU A 146 -10.93 -11.55 -21.90
N VAL A 147 -10.05 -10.66 -21.40
CA VAL A 147 -10.44 -9.65 -20.41
C VAL A 147 -11.43 -8.67 -21.02
N ALA A 148 -11.13 -8.10 -22.20
CA ALA A 148 -12.00 -7.15 -22.90
C ALA A 148 -13.42 -7.71 -23.10
N ARG A 149 -13.54 -8.99 -23.44
CA ARG A 149 -14.81 -9.68 -23.67
C ARG A 149 -15.67 -9.77 -22.40
N ARG A 150 -15.05 -9.92 -21.23
CA ARG A 150 -15.75 -10.13 -19.95
C ARG A 150 -15.97 -8.83 -19.20
N GLU A 151 -14.93 -8.01 -19.12
CA GLU A 151 -14.92 -6.74 -18.40
C GLU A 151 -14.23 -5.67 -19.27
N PRO A 152 -14.96 -5.05 -20.23
CA PRO A 152 -14.39 -4.09 -21.17
C PRO A 152 -13.67 -2.90 -20.50
N SER A 153 -14.13 -2.51 -19.30
CA SER A 153 -13.53 -1.43 -18.50
C SER A 153 -12.09 -1.73 -18.06
N LEU A 154 -11.69 -3.00 -18.04
CA LEU A 154 -10.35 -3.44 -17.65
C LEU A 154 -9.41 -3.60 -18.84
N TYR A 155 -9.83 -3.27 -20.07
CA TYR A 155 -9.02 -3.47 -21.27
C TYR A 155 -7.63 -2.81 -21.19
N GLY A 156 -7.58 -1.55 -20.77
CA GLY A 156 -6.31 -0.83 -20.64
C GLY A 156 -5.42 -1.42 -19.54
N GLU A 157 -6.01 -1.79 -18.39
CA GLU A 157 -5.27 -2.44 -17.31
C GLU A 157 -4.71 -3.79 -17.74
N ALA A 158 -5.50 -4.58 -18.47
CA ALA A 158 -5.06 -5.84 -19.04
C ALA A 158 -3.95 -5.65 -20.08
N LEU A 159 -3.98 -4.56 -20.86
CA LEU A 159 -2.93 -4.23 -21.83
C LEU A 159 -1.61 -3.87 -21.12
N SER A 160 -1.64 -3.01 -20.09
CA SER A 160 -0.47 -2.69 -19.27
C SER A 160 0.13 -3.94 -18.61
N TYR A 161 -0.73 -4.76 -18.01
CA TYR A 161 -0.33 -6.01 -17.36
C TYR A 161 0.25 -7.01 -18.36
N ALA A 162 -0.42 -7.23 -19.50
CA ALA A 162 0.06 -8.08 -20.60
C ALA A 162 1.43 -7.63 -21.13
N HIS A 163 1.63 -6.32 -21.28
CA HIS A 163 2.90 -5.76 -21.70
C HIS A 163 3.99 -6.00 -20.66
N GLY A 164 3.69 -5.76 -19.38
CA GLY A 164 4.61 -5.98 -18.26
C GLY A 164 5.02 -7.44 -18.06
N LEU A 165 4.17 -8.40 -18.45
CA LEU A 165 4.49 -9.83 -18.40
C LEU A 165 5.59 -10.22 -19.39
N ILE A 166 5.68 -9.55 -20.53
CA ILE A 166 6.60 -9.94 -21.58
C ILE A 166 8.00 -9.45 -21.22
N LYS A 167 8.82 -10.37 -20.72
CA LYS A 167 10.27 -10.19 -20.64
C LYS A 167 10.88 -10.64 -21.98
N ILE A 168 11.58 -9.74 -22.67
CA ILE A 168 12.23 -10.04 -23.95
C ILE A 168 13.30 -11.14 -23.71
N GLY A 169 13.03 -12.36 -24.18
CA GLY A 169 13.90 -13.54 -24.03
C GLY A 169 13.29 -14.79 -24.71
N PRO A 170 14.06 -15.87 -24.93
CA PRO A 170 13.55 -17.05 -25.61
C PRO A 170 12.40 -17.68 -24.83
N ALA A 171 11.24 -17.78 -25.50
CA ALA A 171 10.04 -18.39 -24.98
C ALA A 171 10.10 -19.91 -25.13
N GLU A 172 10.87 -20.57 -24.26
CA GLU A 172 10.88 -22.02 -24.17
C GLU A 172 10.31 -22.46 -22.81
N GLY A 173 9.20 -23.20 -22.84
CA GLY A 173 8.56 -23.76 -21.65
C GLY A 173 7.55 -22.84 -20.95
N CYS A 174 7.28 -23.16 -19.69
CA CYS A 174 6.35 -22.39 -18.87
C CYS A 174 7.06 -21.18 -18.25
N GLN A 175 6.50 -20.01 -18.51
CA GLN A 175 6.94 -18.76 -17.91
C GLN A 175 6.12 -18.50 -16.66
N CYS A 176 6.82 -18.29 -15.54
CA CYS A 176 6.18 -17.93 -14.29
C CYS A 176 6.50 -16.50 -13.90
N SER A 177 5.45 -15.75 -13.57
CA SER A 177 5.51 -14.37 -13.08
C SER A 177 4.91 -14.29 -11.69
N TRP A 178 5.47 -13.38 -10.89
CA TRP A 178 4.90 -13.02 -9.61
C TRP A 178 3.95 -11.86 -9.78
N GLU A 179 2.79 -11.96 -9.15
CA GLU A 179 1.78 -10.92 -9.12
C GLU A 179 1.49 -10.54 -7.68
N ALA A 180 1.47 -9.24 -7.42
CA ALA A 180 1.05 -8.71 -6.16
C ALA A 180 -0.31 -8.02 -6.30
N SER A 181 -1.20 -8.33 -5.35
CA SER A 181 -2.42 -7.58 -5.13
C SER A 181 -2.51 -7.16 -3.67
N TYR A 182 -3.26 -6.10 -3.42
CA TYR A 182 -3.44 -5.58 -2.08
C TYR A 182 -4.86 -5.08 -1.85
N SER A 183 -5.25 -5.04 -0.58
CA SER A 183 -6.53 -4.43 -0.17
C SER A 183 -6.37 -3.73 1.15
N ARG A 184 -6.86 -2.49 1.23
CA ARG A 184 -6.93 -1.70 2.46
C ARG A 184 -8.40 -1.36 2.75
N THR A 185 -8.83 -1.52 4.00
CA THR A 185 -10.15 -1.06 4.45
C THR A 185 -10.02 -0.26 5.73
N ASN A 186 -10.89 0.73 5.90
CA ASN A 186 -10.97 1.53 7.11
C ASN A 186 -12.42 1.93 7.44
N SER A 187 -12.72 2.11 8.72
CA SER A 187 -14.06 2.50 9.18
C SER A 187 -14.22 4.00 9.43
N SER A 188 -13.13 4.77 9.55
CA SER A 188 -13.20 6.18 9.98
C SER A 188 -11.86 6.92 9.94
N GLY A 189 -11.90 8.24 9.72
CA GLY A 189 -10.84 9.19 10.07
C GLY A 189 -9.52 9.01 9.32
N THR A 190 -8.44 9.57 9.86
CA THR A 190 -7.05 9.65 9.34
C THR A 190 -6.34 8.30 9.11
N SER A 191 -7.09 7.22 8.91
CA SER A 191 -6.60 5.85 8.75
C SER A 191 -6.20 5.54 7.32
N LEU A 192 -5.12 4.76 7.16
CA LEU A 192 -4.63 4.20 5.91
C LEU A 192 -4.58 2.67 6.04
N GLY A 193 -5.69 2.02 5.64
CA GLY A 193 -5.90 0.60 5.91
C GLY A 193 -5.87 0.31 7.41
N ALA A 194 -5.03 -0.63 7.84
CA ALA A 194 -4.82 -0.95 9.25
C ALA A 194 -4.10 0.14 10.07
N ALA A 195 -3.41 1.09 9.44
CA ALA A 195 -2.68 2.12 10.19
C ALA A 195 -3.62 3.28 10.54
N HIS A 196 -3.57 3.78 11.77
CA HIS A 196 -4.46 4.86 12.21
C HIS A 196 -3.90 5.65 13.40
N ASN A 197 -4.36 6.89 13.55
CA ASN A 197 -4.09 7.75 14.70
C ASN A 197 -5.38 8.41 15.15
N LEU A 198 -6.00 7.81 16.15
CA LEU A 198 -7.27 8.21 16.73
C LEU A 198 -7.01 9.09 17.96
N TYR A 199 -7.53 10.32 17.96
CA TYR A 199 -7.31 11.25 19.06
C TYR A 199 -8.61 11.89 19.54
N SER A 200 -8.93 11.69 20.81
CA SER A 200 -10.13 12.20 21.48
C SER A 200 -9.72 13.21 22.54
N ARG A 201 -10.09 14.48 22.34
CA ARG A 201 -9.88 15.57 23.31
C ARG A 201 -11.02 16.60 23.25
N PRO A 202 -11.23 17.39 24.30
CA PRO A 202 -12.13 18.54 24.24
C PRO A 202 -11.66 19.57 23.21
N LEU A 203 -12.55 20.01 22.34
CA LEU A 203 -12.28 21.10 21.38
C LEU A 203 -12.36 22.49 22.01
N SER A 204 -13.01 22.61 23.18
CA SER A 204 -13.14 23.85 23.94
C SER A 204 -12.75 23.63 25.40
N GLN A 205 -11.98 24.56 25.96
CA GLN A 205 -11.49 24.48 27.35
C GLN A 205 -12.54 24.88 28.39
N ASN A 206 -13.62 25.55 27.98
CA ASN A 206 -14.60 26.16 28.89
C ASN A 206 -15.99 25.52 28.77
N LYS A 207 -16.11 24.39 28.07
CA LYS A 207 -17.38 23.70 27.86
C LYS A 207 -17.25 22.23 28.24
N PRO A 208 -18.23 21.66 28.95
CA PRO A 208 -18.31 20.23 29.13
C PRO A 208 -18.36 19.52 27.77
N SER A 209 -17.65 18.41 27.64
CA SER A 209 -17.70 17.57 26.45
C SER A 209 -17.36 16.13 26.79
N ASN A 210 -17.94 15.20 26.05
CA ASN A 210 -17.51 13.81 26.06
C ASN A 210 -17.49 13.30 24.63
N ALA A 211 -16.55 12.42 24.34
CA ALA A 211 -16.52 11.72 23.07
C ALA A 211 -15.85 10.37 23.24
N ARG A 212 -16.47 9.34 22.67
CA ARG A 212 -15.83 8.05 22.42
C ARG A 212 -15.69 7.91 20.92
N LEU A 213 -14.45 7.84 20.48
CA LEU A 213 -14.11 7.60 19.08
C LEU A 213 -13.62 6.17 18.97
N THR A 214 -13.93 5.54 17.84
CA THR A 214 -13.47 4.20 17.51
C THR A 214 -12.99 4.16 16.07
N THR A 215 -12.03 3.32 15.77
CA THR A 215 -11.60 3.05 14.40
C THR A 215 -11.24 1.59 14.23
N GLN A 216 -11.42 1.08 13.03
CA GLN A 216 -11.02 -0.25 12.61
C GLN A 216 -10.42 -0.17 11.22
N GLY A 217 -9.44 -1.02 10.96
CA GLY A 217 -8.80 -1.07 9.66
C GLY A 217 -8.21 -2.43 9.35
N SER A 218 -8.06 -2.72 8.06
CA SER A 218 -7.31 -3.88 7.61
C SER A 218 -6.44 -3.56 6.40
N SER A 219 -5.31 -4.25 6.30
CA SER A 219 -4.40 -4.20 5.16
C SER A 219 -3.94 -5.60 4.82
N ARG A 220 -4.03 -5.97 3.54
CA ARG A 220 -3.65 -7.28 3.03
C ARG A 220 -2.70 -7.12 1.86
N VAL A 221 -1.64 -7.94 1.86
CA VAL A 221 -0.74 -8.16 0.74
C VAL A 221 -0.90 -9.59 0.29
N THR A 222 -1.04 -9.80 -1.02
CA THR A 222 -1.14 -11.13 -1.62
C THR A 222 -0.13 -11.23 -2.76
N LEU A 223 0.73 -12.23 -2.70
CA LEU A 223 1.67 -12.59 -3.75
C LEU A 223 1.24 -13.92 -4.38
N THR A 224 1.05 -13.95 -5.69
CA THR A 224 0.58 -15.12 -6.43
C THR A 224 1.56 -15.46 -7.55
N LEU A 225 1.85 -16.75 -7.72
CA LEU A 225 2.66 -17.23 -8.84
C LEU A 225 1.72 -17.64 -9.97
N HIS A 226 1.81 -16.98 -11.11
CA HIS A 226 1.09 -17.36 -12.32
C HIS A 226 2.07 -17.98 -13.31
N CYS A 227 1.71 -19.14 -13.87
CA CYS A 227 2.55 -19.88 -14.79
C CYS A 227 1.78 -20.22 -16.07
N THR A 228 2.19 -19.63 -17.17
CA THR A 228 1.58 -19.81 -18.48
C THR A 228 2.64 -20.24 -19.49
N SER A 229 2.23 -20.98 -20.51
CA SER A 229 3.08 -21.20 -21.68
C SER A 229 2.75 -20.13 -22.72
N LEU A 230 3.77 -19.46 -23.22
CA LEU A 230 3.62 -18.48 -24.29
C LEU A 230 3.51 -19.20 -25.64
N ALA A 231 2.39 -19.03 -26.33
CA ALA A 231 2.18 -19.62 -27.65
C ALA A 231 2.68 -18.69 -28.77
N SER A 232 2.38 -17.39 -28.65
CA SER A 232 2.84 -16.35 -29.58
C SER A 232 2.76 -14.98 -28.92
N ILE A 233 3.40 -13.99 -29.54
CA ILE A 233 3.29 -12.58 -29.14
C ILE A 233 2.65 -11.82 -30.29
N LEU A 234 1.47 -11.26 -30.04
CA LEU A 234 0.86 -10.27 -30.90
C LEU A 234 1.49 -8.91 -30.62
N THR A 235 1.62 -8.09 -31.65
CA THR A 235 2.09 -6.73 -31.48
C THR A 235 1.14 -5.75 -32.14
N GLN A 236 0.79 -4.71 -31.41
CA GLN A 236 -0.12 -3.68 -31.89
C GLN A 236 0.35 -2.30 -31.42
N GLU A 237 0.13 -1.29 -32.25
CA GLU A 237 0.41 0.11 -31.90
C GLU A 237 -0.82 0.75 -31.24
N PHE A 238 -0.57 1.45 -30.14
CA PHE A 238 -1.56 2.23 -29.41
C PHE A 238 -1.10 3.67 -29.29
N GLY A 239 -2.01 4.63 -29.49
CA GLY A 239 -1.79 6.03 -29.14
C GLY A 239 -2.00 6.25 -27.66
N ILE A 240 -0.96 6.65 -26.93
CA ILE A 240 -1.04 6.99 -25.51
C ILE A 240 -1.05 8.51 -25.35
N ARG A 241 -2.17 9.03 -24.84
CA ARG A 241 -2.31 10.44 -24.49
C ARG A 241 -1.36 10.82 -23.36
N GLN A 242 -0.59 11.85 -23.60
CA GLN A 242 0.32 12.50 -22.67
C GLN A 242 -0.30 13.80 -22.16
N PRO A 243 0.18 14.35 -21.03
CA PRO A 243 -0.19 15.70 -20.60
C PRO A 243 0.00 16.72 -21.74
N GLY A 244 -0.94 17.67 -21.85
CA GLY A 244 -0.97 18.66 -22.93
C GLY A 244 -1.61 18.18 -24.25
N GLY A 245 -2.20 16.98 -24.29
CA GLY A 245 -2.97 16.49 -25.44
C GLY A 245 -2.15 15.84 -26.55
N LEU A 246 -0.83 15.69 -26.35
CA LEU A 246 0.04 14.94 -27.27
C LEU A 246 -0.32 13.44 -27.23
N VAL A 247 -0.34 12.79 -28.39
CA VAL A 247 -0.55 11.33 -28.49
C VAL A 247 0.75 10.68 -28.96
N LYS A 248 1.35 9.84 -28.11
CA LYS A 248 2.56 9.08 -28.45
C LYS A 248 2.17 7.69 -28.94
N PRO A 249 2.57 7.27 -30.15
CA PRO A 249 2.41 5.89 -30.57
C PRO A 249 3.37 4.99 -29.79
N VAL A 250 2.83 3.92 -29.21
CA VAL A 250 3.59 2.94 -28.43
C VAL A 250 3.25 1.54 -28.92
N ARG A 251 4.31 0.76 -29.16
CA ARG A 251 4.20 -0.62 -29.63
C ARG A 251 4.01 -1.53 -28.43
N MET A 252 2.76 -1.96 -28.21
CA MET A 252 2.41 -2.85 -27.12
C MET A 252 2.48 -4.31 -27.56
N LEU A 253 3.24 -5.09 -26.79
CA LEU A 253 3.29 -6.54 -26.88
C LEU A 253 2.12 -7.17 -26.11
N GLN A 254 1.42 -8.10 -26.76
CA GLN A 254 0.27 -8.82 -26.21
C GLN A 254 0.53 -10.33 -26.31
N PRO A 255 0.65 -11.05 -25.19
CA PRO A 255 0.94 -12.47 -25.19
C PRO A 255 -0.32 -13.30 -25.45
N VAL A 256 -0.20 -14.32 -26.30
CA VAL A 256 -1.18 -15.39 -26.43
C VAL A 256 -0.71 -16.54 -25.56
N TYR A 257 -1.46 -16.81 -24.50
CA TYR A 257 -1.11 -17.80 -23.49
C TYR A 257 -1.84 -19.12 -23.71
N SER A 258 -1.27 -20.18 -23.15
CA SER A 258 -1.91 -21.47 -22.92
C SER A 258 -1.54 -21.96 -21.53
N THR A 259 -2.35 -22.82 -20.90
CA THR A 259 -1.96 -23.35 -19.59
C THR A 259 -0.70 -24.19 -19.70
N CYS A 260 0.22 -23.93 -18.79
CA CYS A 260 1.38 -24.76 -18.56
C CYS A 260 0.97 -26.16 -18.04
N ALA A 261 1.56 -27.23 -18.59
CA ALA A 261 1.41 -28.59 -18.07
C ALA A 261 2.36 -28.90 -16.88
N GLY A 262 3.26 -27.97 -16.55
CA GLY A 262 4.31 -28.08 -15.54
C GLY A 262 3.99 -27.34 -14.23
N THR A 263 4.25 -28.04 -13.13
CA THR A 263 3.82 -27.75 -11.75
C THR A 263 4.81 -26.83 -11.01
N CYS A 264 5.01 -25.60 -11.46
CA CYS A 264 5.74 -24.65 -10.62
C CYS A 264 4.92 -24.37 -9.35
N SER A 265 5.57 -24.45 -8.20
CA SER A 265 4.94 -24.16 -6.92
C SER A 265 5.61 -22.97 -6.26
N GLY A 266 4.81 -22.07 -5.70
CA GLY A 266 5.32 -20.99 -4.87
C GLY A 266 5.55 -21.48 -3.44
N ARG A 267 6.75 -21.25 -2.91
CA ARG A 267 7.01 -21.30 -1.46
C ARG A 267 7.08 -19.90 -0.92
N PHE A 268 6.32 -19.63 0.13
CA PHE A 268 6.19 -18.28 0.66
C PHE A 268 6.90 -18.14 2.01
N SER A 269 7.62 -17.05 2.17
CA SER A 269 8.02 -16.53 3.47
C SER A 269 7.24 -15.25 3.74
N HIS A 270 6.91 -15.04 4.99
CA HIS A 270 6.11 -13.92 5.46
C HIS A 270 6.83 -13.22 6.59
N PHE A 271 6.67 -11.91 6.62
CA PHE A 271 7.03 -11.07 7.74
C PHE A 271 5.82 -10.21 8.10
N GLY A 272 5.53 -10.16 9.40
CA GLY A 272 4.52 -9.29 9.96
C GLY A 272 5.07 -8.62 11.20
N ARG A 273 5.02 -7.29 11.24
CA ARG A 273 5.31 -6.50 12.44
C ARG A 273 4.12 -5.60 12.73
N ILE A 274 3.61 -5.67 13.96
CA ILE A 274 2.53 -4.82 14.45
C ILE A 274 3.08 -3.96 15.59
N THR A 275 2.76 -2.68 15.55
CA THR A 275 3.09 -1.75 16.63
C THR A 275 1.85 -0.94 17.00
N GLY A 276 1.77 -0.58 18.26
CA GLY A 276 0.66 0.25 18.72
C GLY A 276 0.92 0.90 20.06
N LYS A 277 0.21 2.00 20.30
CA LYS A 277 0.34 2.85 21.48
C LYS A 277 -1.04 3.36 21.86
N ALA A 278 -1.41 3.12 23.10
CA ALA A 278 -2.55 3.71 23.75
C ALA A 278 -2.03 4.69 24.81
N THR A 279 -2.49 5.93 24.74
CA THR A 279 -2.07 7.02 25.63
C THR A 279 -3.34 7.68 26.18
N ALA A 280 -3.44 7.80 27.49
CA ALA A 280 -4.56 8.47 28.14
C ALA A 280 -4.08 9.40 29.25
N GLN A 281 -4.59 10.62 29.29
CA GLN A 281 -4.38 11.53 30.40
C GLN A 281 -5.71 11.80 31.08
N SER A 282 -5.85 11.34 32.33
CA SER A 282 -7.01 11.61 33.16
C SER A 282 -6.71 12.75 34.13
N THR A 283 -7.74 13.55 34.42
CA THR A 283 -7.65 14.72 35.32
C THR A 283 -8.50 14.60 36.58
N THR A 284 -9.15 13.45 36.78
CA THR A 284 -9.85 13.11 38.03
C THR A 284 -8.83 12.77 39.14
N PRO A 285 -8.96 13.32 40.36
CA PRO A 285 -8.08 12.96 41.48
C PRO A 285 -8.21 11.48 41.86
N PHE A 286 -7.09 10.82 42.13
CA PHE A 286 -7.02 9.58 42.92
C PHE A 286 -7.28 9.95 44.41
N PRO A 287 -8.14 9.23 45.16
CA PRO A 287 -8.20 7.76 45.19
C PRO A 287 -9.51 7.16 44.66
N PRO A 288 -9.56 5.82 44.48
CA PRO A 288 -10.76 5.08 44.04
C PRO A 288 -12.00 5.42 44.88
N PRO A 289 -13.22 5.43 44.31
CA PRO A 289 -13.65 4.72 43.11
C PRO A 289 -14.03 5.67 41.95
N THR A 290 -13.16 6.60 41.56
CA THR A 290 -13.41 7.49 40.42
C THR A 290 -13.12 6.80 39.09
N ILE A 291 -14.11 6.78 38.19
CA ILE A 291 -13.96 6.31 36.80
C ILE A 291 -13.02 7.29 36.08
N PRO A 292 -11.93 6.83 35.43
CA PRO A 292 -11.05 7.70 34.65
C PRO A 292 -11.85 8.49 33.62
N ASN A 293 -11.65 9.81 33.60
CA ASN A 293 -12.31 10.69 32.63
C ASN A 293 -11.60 10.72 31.26
N ALA A 294 -10.67 9.80 31.03
CA ALA A 294 -10.08 9.49 29.74
C ALA A 294 -9.65 8.02 29.71
N SER A 295 -9.64 7.43 28.51
CA SER A 295 -9.05 6.11 28.29
C SER A 295 -8.70 5.92 26.82
N ALA A 296 -7.80 4.99 26.54
CA ALA A 296 -7.49 4.57 25.18
C ALA A 296 -7.25 3.05 25.11
N MET A 297 -7.52 2.47 23.95
CA MET A 297 -7.22 1.08 23.64
C MET A 297 -6.68 0.98 22.23
N GLU A 298 -5.66 0.15 22.04
CA GLU A 298 -5.16 -0.25 20.74
C GLU A 298 -5.09 -1.78 20.65
N GLN A 299 -5.58 -2.34 19.56
CA GLN A 299 -5.46 -3.75 19.24
C GLN A 299 -4.96 -3.92 17.81
N SER A 300 -4.00 -4.82 17.63
CA SER A 300 -3.46 -5.18 16.32
C SER A 300 -3.29 -6.69 16.21
N LYS A 301 -3.60 -7.24 15.04
CA LYS A 301 -3.52 -8.67 14.71
C LYS A 301 -2.85 -8.86 13.37
N TYR A 302 -1.98 -9.85 13.25
CA TYR A 302 -1.40 -10.29 11.99
C TYR A 302 -1.81 -11.73 11.69
N HIS A 303 -2.23 -11.99 10.45
CA HIS A 303 -2.75 -13.27 9.99
C HIS A 303 -2.04 -13.72 8.71
N LEU A 304 -1.94 -15.04 8.53
CA LEU A 304 -1.53 -15.67 7.28
C LEU A 304 -2.73 -16.24 6.53
N GLY A 305 -2.77 -16.00 5.22
CA GLY A 305 -3.82 -16.48 4.32
C GLY A 305 -5.20 -15.99 4.75
N ASN A 306 -6.14 -16.94 4.83
CA ASN A 306 -7.48 -16.73 5.38
C ASN A 306 -7.62 -17.37 6.78
N GLY A 307 -6.51 -17.57 7.50
CA GLY A 307 -6.51 -18.18 8.82
C GLY A 307 -7.25 -17.33 9.85
N LEU A 308 -8.21 -17.93 10.55
CA LEU A 308 -8.98 -17.26 11.61
C LEU A 308 -8.14 -16.96 12.85
N SER A 309 -7.11 -17.78 13.12
CA SER A 309 -6.18 -17.58 14.22
C SER A 309 -5.02 -16.67 13.79
N PRO A 310 -4.83 -15.52 14.45
CA PRO A 310 -3.70 -14.65 14.17
C PRO A 310 -2.38 -15.27 14.64
N LEU A 311 -1.30 -14.98 13.92
CA LEU A 311 0.07 -15.27 14.35
C LEU A 311 0.59 -14.27 15.40
N LEU A 312 0.17 -13.01 15.29
CA LEU A 312 0.40 -11.98 16.30
C LEU A 312 -0.94 -11.40 16.73
N ASN A 313 -1.15 -11.25 18.03
CA ASN A 313 -2.36 -10.67 18.58
C ASN A 313 -2.00 -9.88 19.83
N GLU A 314 -2.01 -8.56 19.72
CA GLU A 314 -1.67 -7.67 20.81
C GLU A 314 -2.83 -6.73 21.09
N THR A 315 -3.02 -6.42 22.37
CA THR A 315 -3.98 -5.42 22.83
C THR A 315 -3.40 -4.70 24.02
N ARG A 316 -3.48 -3.37 24.02
CA ARG A 316 -3.09 -2.52 25.13
C ARG A 316 -4.23 -1.58 25.47
N TYR A 317 -4.47 -1.45 26.76
CA TYR A 317 -5.48 -0.57 27.33
C TYR A 317 -4.78 0.40 28.28
N ALA A 318 -4.92 1.69 28.01
CA ALA A 318 -4.39 2.77 28.83
C ALA A 318 -5.56 3.49 29.52
N PRO A 319 -5.84 3.21 30.80
CA PRO A 319 -6.75 4.04 31.58
C PRO A 319 -6.11 5.38 31.95
N THR A 320 -4.78 5.40 32.11
CA THR A 320 -3.92 6.56 32.33
C THR A 320 -2.50 6.23 31.88
N GLY A 321 -1.73 7.23 31.46
CA GLY A 321 -0.35 7.06 31.00
C GLY A 321 -0.25 6.43 29.61
N ASP A 322 0.95 5.93 29.31
CA ASP A 322 1.30 5.31 28.03
C ASP A 322 1.37 3.80 28.16
N GLN A 323 0.85 3.10 27.17
CA GLN A 323 1.00 1.65 26.97
C GLN A 323 1.31 1.38 25.51
N GLU A 324 2.32 0.56 25.24
CA GLU A 324 2.76 0.27 23.87
C GLU A 324 3.10 -1.21 23.65
N PHE A 325 3.17 -1.59 22.39
CA PHE A 325 3.68 -2.88 21.95
C PHE A 325 4.38 -2.74 20.60
N ASP A 326 5.39 -3.58 20.43
CA ASP A 326 6.08 -3.82 19.17
C ASP A 326 6.37 -5.32 19.09
N ARG A 327 5.79 -5.97 18.06
CA ARG A 327 5.92 -7.41 17.84
C ARG A 327 6.16 -7.68 16.37
N GLY A 328 7.22 -8.41 16.08
CA GLY A 328 7.54 -8.93 14.75
C GLY A 328 7.54 -10.46 14.74
N ILE A 329 7.15 -11.05 13.62
CA ILE A 329 7.31 -12.47 13.33
C ILE A 329 7.72 -12.66 11.88
N ALA A 330 8.59 -13.64 11.65
CA ALA A 330 8.88 -14.18 10.33
C ALA A 330 8.43 -15.64 10.28
N THR A 331 7.77 -16.04 9.20
CA THR A 331 7.34 -17.42 8.96
C THR A 331 7.82 -17.86 7.59
N HIS A 332 8.42 -19.04 7.50
CA HIS A 332 8.96 -19.57 6.25
C HIS A 332 8.18 -20.81 5.80
N ASN A 333 8.25 -21.10 4.50
CA ASN A 333 7.57 -22.24 3.87
C ASN A 333 6.05 -22.27 4.12
N ALA A 334 5.41 -21.10 4.15
CA ALA A 334 3.96 -20.99 4.19
C ALA A 334 3.34 -21.42 2.85
N GLY A 335 2.18 -22.08 2.91
CA GLY A 335 1.43 -22.53 1.73
C GLY A 335 0.56 -21.46 1.07
N SER A 336 0.50 -20.26 1.64
CA SER A 336 -0.25 -19.12 1.10
C SER A 336 0.69 -17.95 0.88
N GLY A 337 0.54 -17.22 -0.22
CA GLY A 337 1.23 -15.96 -0.46
C GLY A 337 0.48 -14.73 0.07
N SER A 338 -0.57 -14.91 0.88
CA SER A 338 -1.33 -13.79 1.44
C SER A 338 -1.04 -13.61 2.93
N GLY A 339 -0.88 -12.36 3.35
CA GLY A 339 -0.75 -11.96 4.75
C GLY A 339 -1.55 -10.68 4.99
N TYR A 340 -2.18 -10.55 6.16
CA TYR A 340 -2.96 -9.36 6.46
C TYR A 340 -2.90 -8.93 7.93
N VAL A 341 -3.00 -7.62 8.15
CA VAL A 341 -3.12 -7.00 9.46
C VAL A 341 -4.54 -6.47 9.65
N GLN A 342 -5.06 -6.64 10.86
CA GLN A 342 -6.29 -6.02 11.34
C GLN A 342 -5.99 -5.21 12.59
N THR A 343 -6.56 -4.02 12.67
CA THR A 343 -6.41 -3.15 13.83
C THR A 343 -7.74 -2.59 14.29
N SER A 344 -7.80 -2.24 15.57
CA SER A 344 -8.91 -1.49 16.14
C SER A 344 -8.44 -0.61 17.28
N GLY A 345 -8.85 0.66 17.25
CA GLY A 345 -8.52 1.64 18.27
C GLY A 345 -9.77 2.24 18.90
N GLU A 346 -9.70 2.57 20.19
CA GLU A 346 -10.71 3.35 20.92
C GLU A 346 -10.03 4.50 21.67
N ALA A 347 -10.62 5.69 21.61
CA ALA A 347 -10.14 6.86 22.35
C ALA A 347 -11.33 7.59 22.99
N PHE A 348 -11.25 7.80 24.30
CA PHE A 348 -12.32 8.39 25.09
C PHE A 348 -11.83 9.58 25.92
N HIS A 349 -12.67 10.60 26.02
CA HIS A 349 -12.55 11.66 27.01
C HIS A 349 -13.93 12.05 27.59
N ALA A 350 -13.93 12.52 28.82
CA ALA A 350 -15.03 13.22 29.48
C ALA A 350 -14.45 14.41 30.24
N TYR A 351 -14.88 15.61 29.86
CA TYR A 351 -14.40 16.86 30.41
C TYR A 351 -15.57 17.67 30.96
N ASN A 352 -15.39 18.24 32.14
CA ASN A 352 -16.41 19.00 32.86
C ASN A 352 -16.43 20.49 32.50
N GLY A 353 -15.56 20.95 31.59
CA GLY A 353 -15.48 22.36 31.20
C GLY A 353 -14.70 23.25 32.17
N ASN A 354 -14.00 22.68 33.15
CA ASN A 354 -13.24 23.46 34.13
C ASN A 354 -11.83 23.79 33.62
N ALA A 355 -11.66 25.00 33.08
CA ALA A 355 -10.39 25.51 32.56
C ALA A 355 -9.23 25.56 33.59
N SER A 356 -9.53 25.46 34.89
CA SER A 356 -8.50 25.36 35.93
C SER A 356 -7.88 23.97 36.06
N THR A 357 -8.43 22.96 35.36
CA THR A 357 -7.89 21.60 35.30
C THR A 357 -7.29 21.34 33.92
N TRP A 358 -6.26 20.49 33.88
CA TRP A 358 -5.74 20.00 32.59
C TRP A 358 -6.85 19.31 31.79
N GLN A 359 -6.74 19.30 30.47
CA GLN A 359 -7.73 18.66 29.61
C GLN A 359 -7.46 17.15 29.55
N PRO A 360 -8.46 16.30 29.81
CA PRO A 360 -8.33 14.87 29.63
C PRO A 360 -8.28 14.54 28.13
N TYR A 361 -7.54 13.51 27.76
CA TYR A 361 -7.53 13.01 26.39
C TYR A 361 -7.25 11.52 26.34
N GLY A 362 -7.70 10.89 25.25
CA GLY A 362 -7.32 9.54 24.86
C GLY A 362 -6.75 9.55 23.45
N ARG A 363 -5.74 8.71 23.20
CA ARG A 363 -5.11 8.53 21.89
C ARG A 363 -4.83 7.04 21.66
N ALA A 364 -5.28 6.51 20.54
CA ALA A 364 -4.97 5.16 20.08
C ALA A 364 -4.29 5.24 18.71
N GLN A 365 -3.18 4.55 18.57
CA GLN A 365 -2.36 4.58 17.36
C GLN A 365 -1.91 3.16 17.03
N GLY A 366 -2.07 2.78 15.77
CA GLY A 366 -1.66 1.48 15.24
C GLY A 366 -0.89 1.63 13.95
N ASN A 367 0.15 0.81 13.78
CA ASN A 367 0.95 0.71 12.56
C ASN A 367 1.33 -0.72 12.26
N TYR A 368 1.83 -0.95 11.05
CA TYR A 368 2.28 -2.26 10.64
C TYR A 368 3.34 -2.22 9.55
N ALA A 369 4.05 -3.34 9.44
CA ALA A 369 4.78 -3.75 8.26
C ALA A 369 4.36 -5.19 7.91
N ILE A 370 4.02 -5.42 6.65
CA ILE A 370 3.73 -6.75 6.10
C ILE A 370 4.67 -6.95 4.92
N ALA A 371 5.34 -8.10 4.84
CA ALA A 371 6.09 -8.47 3.66
C ALA A 371 5.88 -9.95 3.32
N VAL A 372 5.84 -10.24 2.03
CA VAL A 372 5.75 -11.59 1.47
C VAL A 372 6.86 -11.76 0.46
N GLN A 373 7.62 -12.84 0.61
CA GLN A 373 8.58 -13.30 -0.38
C GLN A 373 8.11 -14.64 -0.94
N GLY A 374 7.98 -14.74 -2.26
CA GLY A 374 7.70 -15.97 -2.99
C GLY A 374 8.96 -16.46 -3.68
N VAL A 375 9.23 -17.76 -3.57
CA VAL A 375 10.26 -18.46 -4.36
C VAL A 375 9.57 -19.50 -5.21
N ALA A 376 9.72 -19.40 -6.53
CA ALA A 376 9.11 -20.33 -7.46
C ALA A 376 10.01 -21.57 -7.59
N VAL A 377 9.42 -22.76 -7.47
CA VAL A 377 10.11 -24.04 -7.65
C VAL A 377 9.49 -24.75 -8.84
N CYS A 378 10.25 -24.82 -9.94
CA CYS A 378 9.79 -25.37 -11.21
C CYS A 378 10.49 -26.71 -11.54
N PRO A 379 9.77 -27.73 -12.04
CA PRO A 379 10.39 -28.95 -12.57
C PRO A 379 11.36 -28.62 -13.72
N GLY A 380 12.58 -29.17 -13.67
CA GLY A 380 13.59 -28.95 -14.71
C GLY A 380 14.62 -27.86 -14.41
N GLY A 381 14.60 -27.23 -13.23
CA GLY A 381 15.69 -26.34 -12.77
C GLY A 381 15.77 -25.00 -13.50
N GLY A 382 14.70 -24.58 -14.17
CA GLY A 382 14.59 -23.24 -14.77
C GLY A 382 14.68 -22.12 -13.71
N LEU A 383 14.85 -20.89 -14.19
CA LEU A 383 14.91 -19.67 -13.36
C LEU A 383 13.84 -19.76 -12.26
N SER A 384 14.28 -19.67 -11.00
CA SER A 384 13.42 -19.64 -9.81
C SER A 384 13.19 -18.18 -9.45
N PRO A 385 12.26 -17.46 -10.12
CA PRO A 385 12.04 -16.06 -9.83
C PRO A 385 11.67 -15.89 -8.36
N ILE A 386 12.25 -14.86 -7.76
CA ILE A 386 11.86 -14.39 -6.43
C ILE A 386 10.91 -13.22 -6.63
N GLY A 387 9.75 -13.27 -5.98
CA GLY A 387 8.80 -12.17 -5.93
C GLY A 387 8.79 -11.61 -4.52
N ARG A 388 8.86 -10.29 -4.39
CA ARG A 388 8.78 -9.62 -3.08
C ARG A 388 7.70 -8.56 -3.15
N ALA A 389 6.79 -8.58 -2.18
CA ALA A 389 5.74 -7.59 -2.03
C ALA A 389 5.65 -7.20 -0.56
N PHE A 390 5.53 -5.91 -0.28
CA PHE A 390 5.43 -5.42 1.08
C PHE A 390 4.59 -4.14 1.18
N ASP A 391 3.99 -3.95 2.35
CA ASP A 391 3.24 -2.76 2.72
C ASP A 391 3.67 -2.33 4.11
N ILE A 392 4.07 -1.06 4.24
CA ILE A 392 4.47 -0.44 5.48
C ILE A 392 3.62 0.80 5.64
N GLN A 393 2.91 0.90 6.75
CA GLN A 393 2.16 2.10 7.08
C GLN A 393 2.34 2.41 8.55
N SER A 394 2.70 3.66 8.82
CA SER A 394 2.86 4.20 10.15
C SER A 394 2.08 5.50 10.28
N THR A 395 1.79 5.90 11.52
CA THR A 395 1.09 7.13 11.86
C THR A 395 1.82 7.93 12.95
N TYR A 396 2.88 7.36 13.54
CA TYR A 396 3.71 8.06 14.52
C TYR A 396 4.67 9.06 13.85
N THR A 397 4.94 10.14 14.55
CA THR A 397 6.22 10.84 14.41
C THR A 397 7.14 10.10 15.38
N LEU A 398 7.80 9.04 14.92
CA LEU A 398 8.72 8.31 15.78
C LEU A 398 9.93 9.21 16.05
N PRO A 399 10.61 9.07 17.21
CA PRO A 399 12.03 9.40 17.26
C PRO A 399 12.71 8.70 16.07
N GLU A 400 13.75 9.32 15.51
CA GLU A 400 14.46 9.03 14.24
C GLU A 400 14.77 7.55 13.92
N ASN A 401 14.51 6.60 14.82
CA ASN A 401 15.00 5.23 14.77
C ASN A 401 13.94 4.16 14.42
N GLU A 402 12.64 4.45 14.35
CA GLU A 402 11.61 3.38 14.27
C GLU A 402 10.87 3.20 12.92
N VAL A 403 10.70 4.21 12.06
CA VAL A 403 10.19 3.98 10.68
C VAL A 403 11.30 3.35 9.85
N ASP A 404 12.49 3.91 9.97
CA ASP A 404 13.76 3.30 9.55
C ASP A 404 13.88 1.88 10.12
N SER A 405 13.38 1.59 11.33
CA SER A 405 13.36 0.22 11.87
C SER A 405 12.38 -0.70 11.16
N MET A 406 11.18 -0.24 10.76
CA MET A 406 10.21 -1.10 10.05
C MET A 406 10.66 -1.41 8.63
N GLU A 407 11.12 -0.40 7.89
CA GLU A 407 11.71 -0.56 6.56
C GLU A 407 12.95 -1.43 6.62
N LYS A 408 13.87 -1.15 7.56
CA LYS A 408 15.03 -2.00 7.80
C LYS A 408 14.65 -3.42 8.18
N SER A 409 13.60 -3.64 8.97
CA SER A 409 13.15 -5.01 9.31
C SER A 409 12.65 -5.77 8.09
N VAL A 410 11.96 -5.08 7.18
CA VAL A 410 11.53 -5.67 5.90
C VAL A 410 12.74 -5.96 5.00
N GLN A 411 13.70 -5.04 4.92
CA GLN A 411 14.95 -5.23 4.19
C GLN A 411 15.77 -6.38 4.76
N ASP A 412 15.96 -6.44 6.08
CA ASP A 412 16.66 -7.51 6.80
C ASP A 412 15.97 -8.86 6.53
N PHE A 413 14.64 -8.90 6.59
CA PHE A 413 13.86 -10.10 6.22
C PHE A 413 14.14 -10.57 4.80
N PHE A 414 14.20 -9.66 3.83
CA PHE A 414 14.56 -9.99 2.44
C PHE A 414 16.04 -10.30 2.23
N SER A 415 16.92 -9.99 3.19
CA SER A 415 18.37 -10.19 3.12
C SER A 415 18.82 -11.53 3.71
N ILE A 416 18.00 -12.14 4.57
CA ILE A 416 18.31 -13.37 5.31
C ILE A 416 18.02 -14.64 4.46
N LEU A 417 17.38 -14.49 3.29
CA LEU A 417 16.93 -15.57 2.40
C LEU A 417 17.40 -15.33 0.97
#